data_AF-F8X4Z6-F1
#
_entry.id   AF-F8X4Z6-F1
#
_cell.length_a   1.000
_cell.length_b   1.000
_cell.length_c   1.000
_cell.angle_alpha   90.00
_cell.angle_beta   90.00
_cell.angle_gamma   90.00
#
_symmetry.space_group_name_H-M   'P 1'
#
loop_
_entity.id
_entity.type
_entity.pdbx_description
1 polymer ?
#
loop_
_entity_poly.entity_id
_entity_poly.type
_entity_poly.pdbx_seq_one_letter_code
_entity_poly.pdbx_strand_id
1 'polypeptide(L)' 'MTRYNKSRIFKAAWSIKRRNASVSFSECLSIAWQRAKCDVLEARREANRKPVDTSIYSFNASNNVGIESYYANRAYSGD' A
#
# COMPACT_ATOMS: atom_id res chain seq x y z
N MET A 1 8.61 -11.70 -21.10
CA MET A 1 7.87 -10.48 -21.52
C MET A 1 6.55 -10.42 -20.75
N THR A 2 6.35 -9.44 -19.86
CA THR A 2 5.08 -9.32 -19.12
C THR A 2 3.98 -8.88 -20.07
N ARG A 3 3.01 -9.76 -20.34
CA ARG A 3 1.89 -9.47 -21.24
C ARG A 3 0.80 -8.75 -20.46
N TYR A 4 0.55 -7.48 -20.81
CA TYR A 4 -0.56 -6.73 -20.23
C TYR A 4 -1.90 -7.25 -20.77
N ASN A 5 -2.88 -7.44 -19.89
CA ASN A 5 -4.23 -7.83 -20.29
C ASN A 5 -5.00 -6.59 -20.78
N LYS A 6 -5.03 -6.39 -22.09
CA LYS A 6 -5.68 -5.25 -22.74
C LYS A 6 -7.15 -5.12 -22.32
N SER A 7 -7.90 -6.21 -22.26
CA SER A 7 -9.32 -6.20 -21.89
C SER A 7 -9.55 -5.72 -20.46
N ARG A 8 -8.67 -6.06 -19.51
CA ARG A 8 -8.72 -5.54 -18.14
C ARG A 8 -8.46 -4.03 -18.10
N ILE A 9 -7.51 -3.54 -18.91
CA ILE A 9 -7.18 -2.12 -18.98
C ILE A 9 -8.35 -1.32 -19.57
N PHE A 10 -8.96 -1.80 -20.64
CA PHE A 10 -10.15 -1.16 -21.23
C PHE A 10 -11.34 -1.14 -20.25
N LYS A 11 -11.59 -2.23 -19.51
CA LYS A 11 -12.62 -2.25 -18.46
C LYS A 11 -12.34 -1.25 -17.34
N ALA A 12 -11.07 -1.10 -16.93
CA ALA A 12 -10.67 -0.13 -15.92
C ALA A 12 -10.87 1.31 -16.42
N ALA A 13 -10.43 1.62 -17.65
CA ALA A 13 -10.65 2.91 -18.28
C ALA A 13 -12.15 3.25 -18.39
N TRP A 14 -12.96 2.28 -18.81
CA TRP A 14 -14.42 2.44 -18.85
C TRP A 14 -15.04 2.70 -17.48
N SER A 15 -14.56 2.01 -16.44
CA SER A 15 -15.00 2.27 -15.07
C SER A 15 -14.63 3.69 -14.61
N ILE A 16 -13.46 4.21 -14.99
CA ILE A 16 -13.04 5.58 -14.65
C ILE A 16 -13.94 6.59 -15.36
N LYS A 17 -14.23 6.37 -16.65
CA LYS A 17 -15.11 7.23 -17.46
C LYS A 17 -16.52 7.29 -16.90
N ARG A 18 -17.09 6.17 -16.45
CA ARG A 18 -18.43 6.15 -15.82
C ARG A 18 -18.51 6.96 -14.53
N ARG A 19 -17.41 7.04 -13.79
CA ARG A 19 -17.35 7.81 -12.52
C ARG A 19 -17.05 9.29 -12.76
N ASN A 20 -16.36 9.62 -13.85
CA ASN A 20 -15.92 10.97 -14.17
C ASN A 20 -16.35 11.35 -15.58
N ALA A 21 -17.56 11.90 -15.71
CA ALA A 21 -18.15 12.25 -17.00
C ALA A 21 -17.31 13.28 -17.78
N SER A 22 -16.67 14.21 -17.07
CA SER A 22 -15.89 15.31 -17.65
C SER A 22 -14.53 14.90 -18.24
N VAL A 23 -14.03 13.71 -17.91
CA VAL A 23 -12.68 13.27 -18.30
C VAL A 23 -12.75 12.58 -19.67
N SER A 24 -11.83 12.89 -20.59
CA SER A 24 -11.79 12.25 -21.90
C SER A 24 -11.46 10.76 -21.79
N PHE A 25 -11.90 9.94 -22.75
CA PHE A 25 -11.65 8.50 -22.71
C PHE A 25 -10.15 8.16 -22.88
N SER A 26 -9.42 8.94 -23.68
CA SER A 26 -7.96 8.83 -23.84
C SER A 26 -7.23 9.06 -22.52
N GLU A 27 -7.66 10.03 -21.73
CA GLU A 27 -7.07 10.31 -20.42
C GLU A 27 -7.38 9.19 -19.41
N CYS A 28 -8.61 8.65 -19.43
CA CYS A 28 -8.97 7.46 -18.66
C CYS A 28 -8.10 6.25 -19.02
N LEU A 29 -7.78 6.09 -20.32
CA LEU A 29 -6.94 5.01 -20.81
C LEU A 29 -5.48 5.17 -20.36
N SER A 30 -4.94 6.39 -20.38
CA SER A 30 -3.61 6.71 -19.86
C SER A 30 -3.48 6.37 -18.38
N ILE A 31 -4.46 6.76 -17.56
CA ILE A 31 -4.50 6.44 -16.13
C ILE A 31 -4.57 4.93 -15.91
N ALA A 32 -5.46 4.23 -16.63
CA ALA A 32 -5.59 2.78 -16.51
C ALA A 32 -4.31 2.04 -16.93
N TRP A 33 -3.61 2.53 -17.95
CA TRP A 33 -2.34 1.97 -18.43
C TRP A 33 -1.21 2.17 -17.41
N GLN A 34 -1.12 3.35 -16.80
CA GLN A 34 -0.16 3.60 -15.73
C GLN A 34 -0.42 2.69 -14.52
N ARG A 35 -1.67 2.54 -14.10
CA ARG A 35 -2.05 1.60 -13.03
C ARG A 35 -1.63 0.17 -13.34
N ALA A 36 -1.89 -0.31 -14.56
CA ALA A 36 -1.47 -1.65 -14.97
C ALA A 36 0.06 -1.85 -14.95
N LYS A 37 0.85 -0.79 -15.22
CA LYS A 37 2.31 -0.85 -15.06
C LYS A 37 2.72 -0.95 -13.59
N CYS A 38 2.10 -0.14 -12.72
CA CYS A 38 2.34 -0.19 -11.28
C CYS A 38 2.01 -1.58 -10.71
N ASP A 39 0.86 -2.15 -11.05
CA ASP A 39 0.45 -3.49 -10.61
C ASP A 39 1.48 -4.57 -10.99
N VAL A 40 2.07 -4.48 -12.19
CA VAL A 40 3.11 -5.42 -12.63
C VAL A 40 4.40 -5.24 -11.82
N LEU A 41 4.78 -4.01 -11.53
CA LEU A 41 5.97 -3.73 -10.71
C LEU A 41 5.76 -4.19 -9.26
N GLU A 42 4.57 -3.97 -8.71
CA GLU A 42 4.19 -4.40 -7.37
C GLU A 42 4.15 -5.93 -7.27
N ALA A 43 3.53 -6.62 -8.22
CA ALA A 43 3.53 -8.08 -8.30
C ALA A 43 4.95 -8.65 -8.39
N ARG A 44 5.86 -7.98 -9.12
CA ARG A 44 7.28 -8.36 -9.16
C ARG A 44 7.98 -8.10 -7.84
N ARG A 45 7.70 -7.00 -7.15
CA ARG A 45 8.26 -6.70 -5.83
C ARG A 45 7.80 -7.74 -4.82
N GLU A 46 6.52 -8.09 -4.81
CA GLU A 46 5.96 -9.10 -3.92
C GLU A 46 6.53 -10.49 -4.21
N ALA A 47 6.66 -10.88 -5.49
CA ALA A 47 7.32 -12.13 -5.86
C ALA A 47 8.81 -12.20 -5.43
N ASN A 48 9.49 -11.06 -5.33
CA ASN A 48 10.87 -10.97 -4.84
C ASN A 48 10.95 -10.69 -3.34
N ARG A 49 9.81 -10.52 -2.67
CA ARG A 49 9.76 -10.29 -1.24
C ARG A 49 10.11 -11.63 -0.58
N LYS A 50 11.34 -11.72 -0.05
CA LYS A 50 11.71 -12.82 0.84
C LYS A 50 10.70 -12.83 2.01
N PRO A 51 10.25 -14.00 2.48
CA PRO A 51 9.43 -14.04 3.68
C PRO A 51 10.18 -13.29 4.77
N VAL A 52 9.52 -12.30 5.37
CA VAL A 52 10.04 -11.64 6.57
C VAL A 52 10.23 -12.75 7.60
N ASP A 53 11.49 -13.01 7.95
CA ASP A 53 11.81 -13.89 9.07
C ASP A 53 11.17 -13.27 10.30
N THR A 54 10.07 -13.89 10.74
CA THR A 54 9.23 -13.36 11.81
C THR A 54 9.93 -13.46 13.17
N SER A 55 11.13 -14.09 13.24
CA SER A 55 11.92 -14.15 14.48
C SER A 55 12.46 -12.80 14.94
N ILE A 56 12.66 -11.82 14.03
CA ILE A 56 13.12 -10.47 14.41
C ILE A 56 12.04 -9.69 15.19
N TYR A 57 10.76 -9.94 14.92
CA TYR A 57 9.66 -9.33 15.68
C TYR A 57 9.46 -9.98 17.06
N SER A 58 9.88 -11.23 17.25
CA SER A 58 9.77 -11.94 18.54
C SER A 58 10.88 -11.56 19.53
N PHE A 59 12.07 -11.15 19.06
CA PHE A 59 13.19 -10.80 19.95
C PHE A 59 12.98 -9.48 20.72
N ASN A 60 12.24 -8.54 20.12
CA ASN A 60 11.99 -7.22 20.72
C ASN A 60 10.83 -7.20 21.74
N ALA A 61 9.96 -8.22 21.74
CA ALA A 61 8.89 -8.34 22.74
C ALA A 61 9.42 -8.76 24.12
N SER A 62 10.48 -9.59 24.14
CA SER A 62 11.03 -10.18 25.38
C SER A 62 12.05 -9.30 26.11
N ASN A 63 12.47 -8.17 25.54
CA ASN A 63 13.45 -7.26 26.16
C ASN A 63 12.82 -6.04 26.87
N ASN A 64 11.49 -5.94 26.95
CA ASN A 64 10.81 -4.91 27.75
C ASN A 64 10.76 -5.27 29.25
N VAL A 65 11.89 -5.72 29.80
CA VAL A 65 12.12 -5.81 31.24
C VAL A 65 13.16 -4.73 31.56
N GLY A 66 12.71 -3.52 31.87
CA GLY A 66 13.57 -2.47 32.44
C GLY A 66 13.78 -1.19 31.62
N ILE A 67 12.71 -0.52 31.15
CA ILE A 67 12.77 0.95 31.01
C ILE A 67 11.75 1.55 31.98
N GLU A 68 12.22 1.64 33.22
CA GLU A 68 11.62 2.40 34.29
C GLU A 68 11.72 3.90 33.98
N SER A 69 10.63 4.63 34.26
CA SER A 69 10.55 6.07 34.54
C SER A 69 11.02 7.08 33.48
N TYR A 70 10.09 7.84 32.89
CA TYR A 70 10.33 9.29 32.64
C TYR A 70 9.08 10.20 32.60
N TYR A 71 7.84 9.70 32.48
CA TYR A 71 6.63 10.55 32.57
C TYR A 71 5.42 9.87 33.25
N ALA A 72 5.68 8.99 34.22
CA ALA A 72 4.67 8.71 35.23
C ALA A 72 4.64 9.91 36.19
N ASN A 73 3.44 10.44 36.44
CA ASN A 73 3.10 11.54 37.35
C ASN A 73 3.15 12.96 36.76
N ARG A 74 2.02 13.40 36.20
CA ARG A 74 1.22 14.44 36.86
C ARG A 74 -0.25 14.29 36.46
N ALA A 75 -0.97 13.68 37.38
CA ALA A 75 -2.41 13.76 37.45
C ALA A 75 -2.85 15.22 37.35
N TYR A 76 -3.90 15.41 36.56
CA TYR A 76 -4.80 16.54 36.58
C TYR A 76 -5.20 16.86 38.03
N SER A 77 -4.77 18.02 38.55
CA SER A 77 -5.41 18.66 39.71
C SER A 77 -5.92 20.00 39.21
N GLY A 78 -7.23 20.10 39.02
CA GLY A 78 -7.91 21.38 38.84
C GLY A 78 -8.05 22.10 40.17
N ASP A 79 -7.72 23.40 40.17
CA ASP A 79 -8.47 24.52 40.75
C ASP A 79 -7.97 25.80 40.06
#